data_AF-H2J980-F1
#
_entry.id   AF-H2J980-F1
#
_cell.length_a   1.000
_cell.length_b   1.000
_cell.length_c   1.000
_cell.angle_alpha   90.00
_cell.angle_beta   90.00
_cell.angle_gamma   90.00
#
_symmetry.space_group_name_H-M   'P 1'
#
loop_
_entity.id
_entity.type
_entity.pdbx_description
1 polymer ?
#
loop_
_entity_poly.entity_id
_entity_poly.type
_entity_poly.pdbx_seq_one_letter_code
_entity_poly.pdbx_strand_id
1 'polypeptide(L)' 'MSRTEEANEVNYKVAVKLLDIMLRNGIITPSEYQKIDDLNRQTFTPELSKVYA' A
#
# COMPACT_ATOMS: atom_id res chain seq x y z
N MET A 1 12.42 -3.70 -15.06
CA MET A 1 11.40 -4.31 -14.18
C MET A 1 10.86 -5.55 -14.85
N SER A 2 10.62 -6.61 -14.08
CA SER A 2 9.86 -7.78 -14.52
C SER A 2 8.35 -7.48 -14.51
N ARG A 3 7.55 -8.29 -15.22
CA ARG A 3 6.07 -8.15 -15.20
C ARG A 3 5.49 -8.29 -13.78
N THR A 4 6.13 -9.10 -12.94
CA THR A 4 5.72 -9.28 -11.54
C THR A 4 6.01 -8.03 -10.71
N GLU A 5 7.18 -7.41 -10.89
CA GLU A 5 7.52 -6.14 -10.23
C GLU A 5 6.55 -5.01 -10.65
N GLU A 6 6.20 -4.94 -11.94
CA GLU A 6 5.21 -3.99 -12.43
C GLU A 6 3.82 -4.21 -11.81
N ALA A 7 3.37 -5.47 -11.75
CA ALA A 7 2.09 -5.81 -11.13
C ALA A 7 2.07 -5.48 -9.63
N ASN A 8 3.17 -5.74 -8.94
CA ASN A 8 3.36 -5.43 -7.53
C ASN A 8 3.27 -3.92 -7.24
N GLU A 9 3.91 -3.09 -8.05
CA GLU A 9 3.81 -1.62 -7.96
C GLU A 9 2.37 -1.12 -8.15
N VAL A 10 1.67 -1.66 -9.16
CA VAL A 10 0.28 -1.28 -9.44
C VAL A 10 -0.63 -1.71 -8.29
N ASN A 11 -0.50 -2.96 -7.83
CA ASN A 11 -1.31 -3.51 -6.75
C ASN A 11 -1.09 -2.75 -5.44
N TYR A 12 0.16 -2.42 -5.10
CA TYR A 12 0.46 -1.59 -3.94
C TYR A 12 -0.21 -0.22 -4.02
N LYS A 13 -0.11 0.47 -5.16
CA LYS A 13 -0.76 1.78 -5.34
C LYS A 13 -2.28 1.72 -5.25
N VAL A 14 -2.89 0.65 -5.75
CA VAL A 14 -4.33 0.44 -5.61
C VAL A 14 -4.71 0.20 -4.15
N ALA A 15 -3.93 -0.61 -3.43
CA ALA A 15 -4.16 -0.87 -2.01
C ALA A 15 -4.05 0.40 -1.15
N VAL A 16 -3.04 1.25 -1.39
CA VAL A 16 -2.90 2.55 -0.70
C VAL A 16 -4.09 3.46 -0.98
N LYS A 17 -4.55 3.56 -2.23
CA LYS A 17 -5.74 4.37 -2.57
C LYS A 17 -6.99 3.89 -1.83
N LEU A 18 -7.18 2.58 -1.71
CA LEU A 18 -8.30 2.03 -0.95
C LEU A 18 -8.16 2.35 0.55
N LEU A 19 -6.94 2.21 1.08
CA LEU A 19 -6.63 2.50 2.47
C LEU A 19 -6.89 3.98 2.83
N ASP A 20 -6.56 4.90 1.92
CA ASP A 20 -6.87 6.33 2.05
C ASP A 20 -8.37 6.58 2.10
N ILE A 21 -9.16 5.89 1.27
CA ILE A 21 -10.63 5.99 1.28
C ILE A 21 -11.19 5.48 2.60
N MET A 22 -10.67 4.36 3.11
CA MET A 22 -11.10 3.79 4.39
C MET A 22 -10.83 4.74 5.56
N LEU A 23 -9.65 5.36 5.59
CA LEU A 23 -9.30 6.33 6.62
C LEU A 23 -10.16 7.60 6.53
N ARG A 24 -10.33 8.16 5.34
CA ARG A 24 -11.16 9.37 5.12
C ARG A 24 -12.62 9.17 5.53
N ASN A 25 -13.14 7.96 5.37
CA ASN A 25 -14.50 7.61 5.75
C ASN A 25 -14.63 7.15 7.22
N GLY A 26 -13.54 7.18 8.00
CA GLY A 26 -13.55 6.77 9.40
C GLY A 26 -13.75 5.26 9.63
N ILE A 27 -13.54 4.44 8.60
CA ILE A 27 -13.64 2.96 8.68
C ILE A 27 -12.48 2.39 9.48
N ILE A 28 -11.32 3.05 9.41
CA ILE A 28 -10.11 2.67 10.15
C ILE A 28 -9.51 3.89 10.82
N THR A 29 -8.76 3.64 11.89
CA THR A 29 -7.96 4.65 12.59
C THR A 29 -6.60 4.86 11.91
N PRO A 30 -5.89 5.97 12.19
CA PRO A 30 -4.51 6.16 11.73
C PRO A 30 -3.55 5.03 12.16
N SER A 31 -3.75 4.46 13.35
CA SER A 31 -2.93 3.31 13.79
C SER A 31 -3.19 2.05 12.96
N GLU A 32 -4.43 1.81 12.56
CA GLU A 32 -4.77 0.67 11.71
C GLU A 32 -4.30 0.88 10.28
N TYR A 33 -4.40 2.11 9.76
CA TYR A 33 -3.81 2.50 8.48
C TYR A 33 -2.34 2.10 8.43
N GLN A 34 -1.54 2.50 9.42
CA GLN A 34 -0.10 2.24 9.39
C GLN A 34 0.21 0.74 9.41
N LYS A 35 -0.49 -0.04 10.24
CA LYS A 35 -0.33 -1.50 10.27
C LYS A 35 -0.70 -2.15 8.93
N ILE A 36 -1.75 -1.67 8.27
CA ILE A 36 -2.17 -2.22 6.97
C ILE A 36 -1.20 -1.80 5.86
N ASP A 37 -0.67 -0.57 5.85
CA ASP A 37 0.35 -0.17 4.87
C ASP A 37 1.64 -1.00 5.02
N ASP A 38 2.09 -1.24 6.26
CA ASP A 38 3.23 -2.12 6.53
C ASP A 38 3.01 -3.54 5.99
N LEU A 39 1.79 -4.08 6.11
CA LEU A 39 1.41 -5.37 5.54
C LEU A 39 1.34 -5.32 4.01
N ASN A 40 0.84 -4.25 3.42
CA ASN A 40 0.80 -4.06 1.97
C ASN A 40 2.20 -4.01 1.37
N ARG A 41 3.14 -3.31 2.02
CA ARG A 41 4.55 -3.26 1.61
C ARG A 41 5.21 -4.64 1.65
N GLN A 42 4.92 -5.44 2.69
CA GLN A 42 5.40 -6.82 2.79
C GLN A 42 4.75 -7.75 1.74
N THR A 43 3.47 -7.57 1.45
CA THR A 43 2.70 -8.43 0.53
C THR A 43 3.09 -8.19 -0.92
N PHE A 44 3.15 -6.92 -1.33
CA PHE A 44 3.42 -6.56 -2.71
C PHE A 44 4.90 -6.37 -2.98
N THR A 45 5.76 -6.25 -1.96
CA THR A 45 7.20 -6.02 -2.14
C THR A 45 7.51 -4.97 -3.22
N PRO A 46 6.89 -3.77 -3.20
CA PRO A 46 7.09 -2.81 -4.27
C PRO A 46 8.54 -2.30 -4.25
N GLU A 47 9.21 -2.37 -5.39
CA GLU A 47 10.62 -1.99 -5.58
C GLU A 47 10.88 -0.53 -5.21
N LEU A 48 9.89 0.34 -5.43
CA LEU A 48 9.95 1.77 -5.12
C LEU A 48 9.53 2.09 -3.68
N SER A 49 9.26 1.08 -2.83
CA SER A 49 8.96 1.27 -1.40
C SER A 49 9.92 2.21 -0.66
N LYS A 50 11.20 2.21 -1.06
CA LYS A 50 12.26 3.07 -0.51
C LYS A 50 12.14 4.55 -0.89
N VAL A 51 11.36 4.87 -1.93
CA VAL A 51 11.18 6.24 -2.46
C VAL A 51 9.85 6.84 -2.00
N TYR A 52 8.90 6.02 -1.55
CA TYR A 52 7.61 6.45 -1.00
C TYR A 52 7.67 6.75 0.53
N ALA A 53 8.87 7.00 1.07
CA ALA A 53 9.09 7.31 2.48
C ALA A 53 8.84 8.81 2.78
#